data_AF-W6MSR9-F1
#
_entry.id   AF-W6MSR9-F1
#
_cell.length_a   1.000
_cell.length_b   1.000
_cell.length_c   1.000
_cell.angle_alpha   90.00
_cell.angle_beta   90.00
_cell.angle_gamma   90.00
#
_symmetry.space_group_name_H-M   'P 1'
#
loop_
_entity.id
_entity.type
_entity.pdbx_description
1 polymer ?
#
loop_
_entity_poly.entity_id
_entity_poly.type
_entity_poly.pdbx_seq_one_letter_code
_entity_poly.pdbx_strand_id
1 'polypeptide(L)' 'MATPPQFIWENGLRKVVPYYYTDSVRTKGRWVGRTVYDVFTTEFRNKTEDYYVSRVNLSIAFLKHHVTDRRF' A
#
# COMPACT_ATOMS: atom_id res chain seq x y z
N MET A 1 -2.27 3.60 15.78
CA MET A 1 -3.48 4.33 15.30
C MET A 1 -2.98 5.46 14.42
N ALA A 2 -3.49 5.62 13.20
CA ALA A 2 -3.07 6.72 12.33
C ALA A 2 -3.46 8.05 12.96
N THR A 3 -2.56 9.02 12.99
CA THR A 3 -2.83 10.37 13.48
C THR A 3 -3.94 11.00 12.63
N PRO A 4 -4.96 11.65 13.23
CA PRO A 4 -6.00 12.32 12.45
C PRO A 4 -5.38 13.37 11.52
N PRO A 5 -5.88 13.51 10.29
CA PRO A 5 -5.33 14.44 9.32
C PRO A 5 -5.46 15.89 9.82
N GLN A 6 -4.37 16.65 9.71
CA GLN A 6 -4.36 18.08 10.06
C GLN A 6 -4.79 18.93 8.86
N PHE A 7 -5.57 19.97 9.12
CA PHE A 7 -6.09 20.87 8.10
C PHE A 7 -5.45 22.25 8.19
N ILE A 8 -5.14 22.84 7.04
CA ILE A 8 -4.67 24.23 6.91
C ILE A 8 -5.62 25.00 5.99
N TRP A 9 -5.81 26.29 6.26
CA TRP A 9 -6.61 27.19 5.43
C TRP A 9 -5.68 28.18 4.74
N GLU A 10 -5.74 28.24 3.41
CA GLU A 10 -4.90 29.13 2.61
C GLU A 10 -5.75 29.72 1.47
N ASN A 11 -5.78 31.05 1.36
CA ASN A 11 -6.58 31.79 0.36
C ASN A 11 -8.07 31.38 0.33
N GLY A 12 -8.65 31.08 1.50
CA GLY A 12 -10.04 30.62 1.63
C GLY A 12 -10.26 29.14 1.28
N LEU A 13 -9.23 28.38 0.92
CA LEU A 13 -9.31 26.94 0.61
C LEU A 13 -8.78 26.08 1.76
N ARG A 14 -9.54 25.04 2.14
CA ARG A 14 -9.10 24.03 3.12
C ARG A 14 -8.23 22.97 2.45
N LYS A 15 -6.99 22.83 2.91
CA LYS A 15 -6.04 21.79 2.48
C LYS A 15 -5.74 20.82 3.62
N VAL A 16 -5.28 19.62 3.28
CA VAL A 16 -4.82 18.60 4.23
C VAL A 16 -3.31 18.54 4.18
N VAL A 17 -2.65 18.56 5.34
CA VAL A 17 -1.19 18.41 5.44
C VAL A 17 -0.80 17.00 4.96
N PRO A 18 0.28 16.82 4.18
CA PRO A 18 0.73 15.50 3.77
C PRO A 18 0.91 14.54 4.95
N TYR A 19 0.38 13.33 4.83
CA TYR A 19 0.44 12.32 5.89
C TYR A 19 0.61 10.91 5.32
N TYR A 20 1.19 10.03 6.14
CA TYR A 20 1.23 8.61 5.86
C TYR A 20 -0.03 7.95 6.39
N TYR A 21 -0.64 7.11 5.55
CA TYR A 21 -1.84 6.36 5.88
C TYR A 21 -1.63 4.87 5.61
N THR A 22 -2.19 4.02 6.46
CA THR A 22 -2.22 2.57 6.25
C THR A 22 -3.62 2.18 5.81
N ASP A 23 -3.76 1.86 4.53
CA ASP A 23 -5.00 1.29 4.00
C ASP A 23 -5.20 -0.12 4.59
N SER A 24 -6.37 -0.35 5.19
CA SER A 24 -6.78 -1.66 5.67
C SER A 24 -8.13 -2.02 5.07
N VAL A 25 -8.21 -3.22 4.49
CA VAL A 25 -9.40 -3.72 3.81
C VAL A 25 -9.73 -5.11 4.33
N ARG A 26 -11.02 -5.38 4.51
CA ARG A 26 -11.48 -6.71 4.92
C ARG A 26 -11.30 -7.67 3.75
N THR A 27 -10.69 -8.82 4.03
CA THR A 27 -10.57 -9.91 3.04
C THR A 27 -11.96 -10.39 2.63
N LYS A 28 -12.22 -10.46 1.33
CA LYS A 28 -13.46 -11.01 0.79
C LYS A 28 -13.27 -12.51 0.53
N GLY A 29 -14.32 -13.32 0.73
CA GLY A 29 -14.24 -14.77 0.53
C GLY A 29 -13.77 -15.18 -0.87
N ARG A 30 -14.16 -14.42 -1.91
CA ARG A 30 -13.71 -14.63 -3.30
C ARG A 30 -12.21 -14.38 -3.56
N TRP A 31 -11.46 -13.87 -2.57
CA TRP A 31 -10.01 -13.66 -2.68
C TRP A 31 -9.21 -14.88 -2.23
N VAL A 32 -9.85 -15.87 -1.61
CA VAL A 32 -9.18 -17.10 -1.16
C VAL A 32 -8.59 -17.81 -2.38
N GLY A 33 -7.31 -18.21 -2.27
CA GLY A 33 -6.57 -18.86 -3.35
C GLY A 33 -6.00 -17.91 -4.41
N ARG A 34 -6.22 -16.59 -4.30
CA ARG A 34 -5.63 -15.58 -5.19
C ARG A 34 -4.39 -14.96 -4.57
N THR A 35 -3.45 -14.52 -5.39
CA THR A 35 -2.28 -13.79 -4.88
C THR A 35 -2.67 -12.37 -4.48
N VAL A 36 -1.89 -11.78 -3.58
CA VAL A 36 -2.06 -10.37 -3.19
C VAL A 36 -1.97 -9.47 -4.43
N TYR A 37 -1.05 -9.76 -5.35
CA TYR A 37 -0.92 -9.06 -6.63
C TYR A 37 -2.23 -9.07 -7.42
N ASP A 38 -2.83 -10.24 -7.64
CA ASP A 38 -4.07 -10.38 -8.42
C ASP A 38 -5.22 -9.60 -7.79
N VAL A 39 -5.32 -9.63 -6.46
CA VAL A 39 -6.36 -8.88 -5.73
C VAL A 39 -6.15 -7.37 -5.92
N PHE A 40 -4.92 -6.87 -5.78
CA PHE A 40 -4.63 -5.45 -5.96
C PHE A 40 -4.83 -4.94 -7.39
N THR A 41 -4.51 -5.73 -8.42
CA THR A 41 -4.69 -5.31 -9.81
C THR A 41 -6.14 -5.38 -10.28
N THR A 42 -6.94 -6.33 -9.77
CA THR A 42 -8.32 -6.55 -10.26
C THR A 42 -9.40 -5.83 -9.44
N GLU A 43 -9.24 -5.71 -8.12
CA GLU A 43 -10.27 -5.14 -7.23
C GLU A 43 -10.00 -3.67 -6.88
N PHE A 44 -8.74 -3.23 -6.93
CA PHE A 44 -8.33 -1.89 -6.52
C PHE A 44 -7.84 -1.04 -7.70
N ARG A 45 -8.78 -0.36 -8.37
CA ARG A 45 -8.49 0.55 -9.50
C ARG A 45 -7.89 1.91 -9.13
N ASN A 46 -7.42 2.07 -7.88
CA ASN A 46 -6.86 3.33 -7.40
C ASN A 46 -5.46 3.63 -7.97
N LYS A 47 -4.74 2.61 -8.44
CA LYS A 47 -3.40 2.71 -9.01
C LYS A 47 -3.33 1.86 -10.28
N THR A 48 -2.38 2.18 -11.15
CA THR A 48 -2.12 1.40 -12.36
C THR A 48 -1.47 0.06 -12.01
N GLU A 49 -1.60 -0.93 -12.91
CA GLU A 49 -0.95 -2.22 -12.74
C GLU A 49 0.57 -2.10 -12.59
N ASP A 50 1.21 -1.26 -13.40
CA ASP A 50 2.66 -0.97 -13.33
C ASP A 50 3.12 -0.49 -11.95
N TYR A 51 2.27 0.26 -11.24
CA TYR A 51 2.56 0.70 -9.87
C TYR A 51 2.64 -0.50 -8.92
N TYR A 52 1.73 -1.47 -9.05
CA TYR A 52 1.76 -2.66 -8.21
C TYR A 52 2.90 -3.61 -8.59
N VAL A 53 3.19 -3.79 -9.89
CA VAL A 53 4.34 -4.57 -10.37
C VAL A 53 5.65 -4.00 -9.82
N SER A 54 5.87 -2.69 -9.96
CA SER A 54 7.08 -2.03 -9.46
C SER A 54 7.19 -2.14 -7.94
N ARG A 55 6.09 -2.02 -7.19
CA ARG A 55 6.08 -2.17 -5.73
C ARG A 55 6.35 -3.61 -5.27
N VAL A 56 5.78 -4.61 -5.94
CA VAL A 56 6.07 -6.03 -5.63
C VAL A 56 7.53 -6.34 -5.94
N ASN A 57 8.05 -5.88 -7.08
CA ASN A 57 9.46 -6.07 -7.44
C ASN A 57 10.40 -5.35 -6.48
N LEU A 58 10.09 -4.11 -6.08
CA LEU A 58 10.82 -3.37 -5.06
C LEU A 58 10.78 -4.10 -3.71
N SER A 59 9.62 -4.64 -3.30
CA SER A 59 9.49 -5.39 -2.06
C SER A 59 10.32 -6.68 -2.08
N ILE A 60 10.35 -7.40 -3.20
CA ILE A 60 11.20 -8.59 -3.36
C ILE A 60 12.67 -8.20 -3.33
N ALA A 61 13.06 -7.10 -3.97
CA ALA A 61 14.44 -6.59 -3.94
C ALA A 61 14.84 -6.16 -2.51
N PHE A 62 13.93 -5.52 -1.76
CA PHE A 62 14.16 -5.10 -0.38
C PHE A 62 14.34 -6.30 0.56
N LEU A 63 13.58 -7.38 0.36
CA LEU A 63 13.76 -8.64 1.08
C LEU A 63 15.06 -9.36 0.70
N LYS A 64 15.51 -9.26 -0.56
CA LYS A 64 16.79 -9.84 -1.01
C LYS A 64 18.02 -9.13 -0.42
N HIS A 65 17.91 -7.84 -0.07
CA HIS A 65 18.97 -7.09 0.60
C HIS A 65 18.95 -7.20 2.14
N HIS A 66 17.96 -7.89 2.73
CA HIS A 66 17.82 -8.06 4.18
C HIS A 66 17.70 -9.52 4.65
N VAL A 67 18.24 -10.49 3.90
CA VAL A 67 18.45 -11.85 4.45
C VAL A 67 19.82 -11.90 5.10
N THR A 68 19.92 -11.38 6.32
CA THR A 68 20.98 -11.77 7.25
C THR A 68 20.43 -12.79 8.24
N ASP A 69 21.17 -13.89 8.31
CA ASP A 69 21.07 -15.04 9.21
C ASP A 69 20.05 -16.14 8.83
N ARG A 70 20.54 -17.08 8.01
CA ARG A 70 20.11 -18.48 8.07
C ARG A 70 20.52 -19.03 9.43
N ARG A 71 19.55 -19.30 10.31
CA ARG A 71 19.68 -20.41 11.24
C ARG A 71 18.52 -21.36 11.05
N PHE A 72 18.91 -22.61 10.80
CA PHE A 72 18.09 -23.81 10.81
C PHE A 72 17.40 -23.99 12.17
#